data_AF-A0A9D5N6N1-F1
#
_entry.id   AF-A0A9D5N6N1-F1
#
_cell.length_a   1.000
_cell.length_b   1.000
_cell.length_c   1.000
_cell.angle_alpha   90.00
_cell.angle_beta   90.00
_cell.angle_gamma   90.00
#
_symmetry.space_group_name_H-M   'P 1'
#
loop_
_entity.id
_entity.type
_entity.pdbx_description
1 polymer ?
#
loop_
_entity_poly.entity_id
_entity_poly.type
_entity_poly.pdbx_seq_one_letter_code
_entity_poly.pdbx_strand_id
1 'polypeptide(L)'
;MKKKLKQLIGCFLLMLLVVTVIPAIPSEASAKSAALSKYSQLLRKSRLSVLPQGKEVWYDYDYTVTYYSSKASDVKFSIAYIDGDDVPDLVLQDRKYGYGVWTYKNGSFRCLRWDDCYSEPVGYYKKKGIFRENSYTEGSPFNRIYYKLQTGKNPAEIQYQQCNNGEYRVENWGFYVGRKRVSSSAFYKNLKKYVGNTKMTRIYMHNNIWANRNKYLR
;
A
#
# COMPACT_ATOMS: atom_id res chain seq x y z
N MET A 1 60.66 -12.99 -6.57
CA MET A 1 59.40 -13.71 -6.92
C MET A 1 58.42 -13.90 -5.75
N LYS A 2 58.86 -14.32 -4.55
CA LYS A 2 57.97 -14.64 -3.41
C LYS A 2 57.09 -13.49 -2.87
N LYS A 3 57.50 -12.22 -3.00
CA LYS A 3 56.76 -11.05 -2.46
C LYS A 3 55.52 -10.68 -3.30
N LYS A 4 55.62 -10.75 -4.63
CA LYS A 4 54.50 -10.48 -5.55
C LYS A 4 53.41 -11.55 -5.47
N LEU A 5 53.79 -12.81 -5.25
CA LEU A 5 52.83 -13.92 -5.07
C LEU A 5 52.00 -13.76 -3.78
N LYS A 6 52.62 -13.34 -2.67
CA LYS A 6 51.90 -13.06 -1.41
C LYS A 6 50.91 -11.90 -1.53
N GLN A 7 51.27 -10.84 -2.27
CA GLN A 7 50.36 -9.73 -2.56
C GLN A 7 49.18 -10.15 -3.44
N LEU A 8 49.42 -10.99 -4.45
CA LEU A 8 48.36 -11.49 -5.34
C LEU A 8 47.36 -12.37 -4.59
N ILE A 9 47.84 -13.28 -3.73
CA ILE A 9 47.00 -14.14 -2.88
C ILE A 9 46.19 -13.28 -1.88
N GLY A 10 46.80 -12.25 -1.30
CA GLY A 10 46.12 -11.32 -0.40
C GLY A 10 44.98 -10.55 -1.08
N CYS A 11 45.20 -10.01 -2.28
CA CYS A 11 44.16 -9.34 -3.05
C CYS A 11 43.05 -10.30 -3.51
N PHE A 12 43.39 -11.55 -3.83
CA PHE A 12 42.41 -12.56 -4.23
C PHE A 12 41.52 -12.99 -3.06
N LEU A 13 42.08 -13.18 -1.85
CA LEU A 13 41.31 -13.44 -0.64
C LEU A 13 40.43 -12.26 -0.23
N LEU A 14 40.90 -11.02 -0.42
CA LEU A 14 40.11 -9.82 -0.14
C LEU A 14 38.93 -9.69 -1.12
N MET A 15 39.13 -10.00 -2.40
CA MET A 15 38.03 -10.04 -3.38
C MET A 15 37.05 -11.17 -3.11
N LEU A 16 37.51 -12.35 -2.63
CA LEU A 16 36.62 -13.43 -2.22
C LEU A 16 35.74 -13.05 -1.00
N LEU A 17 36.27 -12.25 -0.08
CA LEU A 17 35.56 -11.77 1.10
C LEU A 17 34.49 -10.70 0.76
N VAL A 18 34.72 -9.90 -0.28
CA VAL A 18 33.73 -8.91 -0.76
C VAL A 18 32.60 -9.56 -1.57
N VAL A 19 32.84 -10.71 -2.21
CA VAL A 19 31.82 -11.43 -3.01
C VAL A 19 30.85 -12.27 -2.16
N THR A 20 31.13 -12.49 -0.86
CA THR A 20 30.29 -13.38 -0.01
C THR A 20 29.28 -12.67 0.88
N VAL A 21 29.23 -11.34 0.91
CA VAL A 21 28.12 -10.61 1.54
C VAL A 21 26.99 -10.45 0.51
N ILE A 22 26.48 -11.58 0.01
CA ILE A 22 25.15 -11.58 -0.61
C ILE A 22 24.19 -11.43 0.57
N PRO A 23 23.45 -10.31 0.70
CA PRO A 23 22.46 -10.19 1.76
C PRO A 23 21.49 -11.35 1.59
N ALA A 24 21.47 -12.25 2.59
CA ALA A 24 20.59 -13.40 2.58
C ALA A 24 19.16 -12.89 2.39
N ILE A 25 18.59 -13.14 1.20
CA ILE A 25 17.19 -12.84 0.96
C ILE A 25 16.43 -13.71 1.94
N PRO A 26 15.73 -13.12 2.94
CA PRO A 26 15.02 -13.90 3.92
C PRO A 26 14.03 -14.80 3.17
N SER A 27 13.94 -16.07 3.55
CA SER A 27 12.90 -16.95 3.00
C SER A 27 11.52 -16.29 3.13
N GLU A 28 10.60 -16.51 2.19
CA GLU A 28 9.30 -15.80 2.20
C GLU A 28 8.53 -15.96 3.52
N ALA A 29 8.60 -17.14 4.14
CA ALA A 29 8.02 -17.40 5.47
C ALA A 29 8.65 -16.50 6.55
N SER A 30 9.96 -16.27 6.48
CA SER A 30 10.65 -15.35 7.39
C SER A 30 10.32 -13.88 7.09
N ALA A 31 10.14 -13.51 5.82
CA ALA A 31 9.78 -12.15 5.41
C ALA A 31 8.37 -11.77 5.90
N LYS A 32 7.40 -12.69 5.78
CA LYS A 32 6.05 -12.51 6.34
C LYS A 32 6.09 -12.30 7.85
N SER A 33 6.78 -13.17 8.59
CA SER A 33 6.89 -13.07 10.05
C SER A 33 7.57 -11.76 10.48
N ALA A 34 8.64 -11.37 9.78
CA ALA A 34 9.32 -10.10 10.02
C ALA A 34 8.40 -8.90 9.81
N ALA A 35 7.63 -8.87 8.71
CA ALA A 35 6.67 -7.80 8.44
C ALA A 35 5.59 -7.70 9.53
N LEU A 36 4.95 -8.82 9.89
CA LEU A 36 3.92 -8.85 10.94
C LEU A 36 4.46 -8.38 12.30
N SER A 37 5.67 -8.83 12.67
CA SER A 37 6.37 -8.38 13.88
C SER A 37 6.58 -6.86 13.88
N LYS A 38 7.01 -6.30 12.75
CA LYS A 38 7.23 -4.84 12.61
C LYS A 38 5.92 -4.04 12.61
N TYR A 39 4.85 -4.57 12.01
CA TYR A 39 3.52 -3.96 12.11
C TYR A 39 3.01 -3.96 13.56
N SER A 40 3.19 -5.06 14.29
CA SER A 40 2.86 -5.14 15.72
C SER A 40 3.65 -4.13 16.55
N GLN A 41 4.94 -3.95 16.28
CA GLN A 41 5.77 -2.92 16.94
C GLN A 41 5.29 -1.50 16.62
N LEU A 42 4.99 -1.21 15.35
CA LEU A 42 4.49 0.09 14.92
C LEU A 42 3.16 0.44 15.60
N LEU A 43 2.20 -0.49 15.61
CA LEU A 43 0.85 -0.30 16.14
C LEU A 43 0.79 -0.18 17.67
N ARG A 44 1.87 -0.52 18.39
CA ARG A 44 2.00 -0.36 19.85
C ARG A 44 2.54 1.02 20.27
N LYS A 45 3.04 1.82 19.34
CA LYS A 45 3.49 3.19 19.66
C LYS A 45 2.28 4.03 20.09
N SER A 46 2.52 5.09 20.88
CA SER A 46 1.49 6.06 21.24
C SER A 46 1.02 6.89 20.04
N ARG A 47 1.92 7.10 19.07
CA ARG A 47 1.67 7.79 17.80
C ARG A 47 2.34 7.06 16.65
N LEU A 48 1.71 7.10 15.47
CA LEU A 48 2.23 6.47 14.27
C LEU A 48 1.83 7.24 13.01
N SER A 49 2.56 7.02 11.93
CA SER A 49 2.33 7.66 10.63
C SER A 49 1.39 6.79 9.79
N VAL A 50 0.17 7.26 9.55
CA VAL A 50 -0.80 6.67 8.61
C VAL A 50 -0.42 7.05 7.18
N LEU A 51 0.04 8.28 6.97
CA LEU A 51 0.48 8.83 5.68
C LEU A 51 1.99 9.13 5.73
N PRO A 52 2.66 9.39 4.59
CA PRO A 52 4.00 9.94 4.61
C PRO A 52 4.04 11.27 5.37
N GLN A 53 5.08 11.47 6.19
CA GLN A 53 5.21 12.69 6.99
C GLN A 53 5.51 13.90 6.12
N GLY A 54 5.04 15.07 6.55
CA GLY A 54 5.22 16.34 5.85
C GLY A 54 4.34 16.52 4.62
N LYS A 55 3.33 15.65 4.43
CA LYS A 55 2.35 15.80 3.34
C LYS A 55 1.25 16.76 3.73
N GLU A 56 0.89 17.65 2.81
CA GLU A 56 -0.34 18.42 2.92
C GLU A 56 -1.52 17.52 2.58
N VAL A 57 -2.51 17.51 3.46
CA VAL A 57 -3.74 16.74 3.27
C VAL A 57 -4.93 17.62 3.57
N TRP A 58 -6.03 17.38 2.89
CA TRP A 58 -7.29 17.96 3.28
C TRP A 58 -7.70 17.41 4.64
N TYR A 59 -8.06 18.32 5.53
CA TYR A 59 -8.52 18.04 6.89
C TYR A 59 -10.04 18.20 6.98
N ASP A 60 -10.56 19.20 6.26
CA ASP A 60 -11.96 19.53 6.06
C ASP A 60 -12.07 20.29 4.72
N TYR A 61 -13.28 20.64 4.29
CA TYR A 61 -13.58 21.17 2.94
C TYR A 61 -12.71 22.36 2.50
N ASP A 62 -12.36 23.25 3.44
CA ASP A 62 -11.64 24.50 3.14
C ASP A 62 -10.22 24.54 3.72
N TYR A 63 -9.73 23.45 4.29
CA TYR A 63 -8.50 23.49 5.09
C TYR A 63 -7.59 22.30 4.84
N THR A 64 -6.35 22.62 4.44
CA THR A 64 -5.25 21.66 4.38
C THR A 64 -4.37 21.76 5.62
N VAL A 65 -3.78 20.63 6.00
CA VAL A 65 -2.81 20.55 7.11
C VAL A 65 -1.60 19.76 6.71
N THR A 66 -0.44 20.13 7.26
CA THR A 66 0.76 19.30 7.18
C THR A 66 0.65 18.12 8.15
N TYR A 67 0.57 16.91 7.61
CA TYR A 67 0.47 15.67 8.37
C TYR A 67 1.82 15.23 8.94
N TYR A 68 1.85 14.86 10.22
CA TYR A 68 3.04 14.29 10.88
C TYR A 68 2.80 12.92 11.51
N SER A 69 1.68 12.77 12.22
CA SER A 69 1.32 11.51 12.90
C SER A 69 -0.09 11.55 13.43
N SER A 70 -0.65 10.37 13.64
CA SER A 70 -1.94 10.15 14.30
C SER A 70 -1.73 9.58 15.70
N LYS A 71 -2.66 9.84 16.63
CA LYS A 71 -2.70 9.10 17.90
C LYS A 71 -3.06 7.65 17.59
N ALA A 72 -2.38 6.70 18.19
CA ALA A 72 -2.58 5.29 17.87
C ALA A 72 -3.98 4.77 18.21
N SER A 73 -4.68 5.41 19.16
CA SER A 73 -6.08 5.13 19.51
C SER A 73 -7.07 5.44 18.40
N ASP A 74 -6.74 6.41 17.56
CA ASP A 74 -7.64 6.96 16.53
C ASP A 74 -7.43 6.24 15.19
N VAL A 75 -6.37 5.42 15.10
CA VAL A 75 -6.02 4.66 13.91
C VAL A 75 -6.72 3.30 13.90
N LYS A 76 -7.27 2.94 12.75
CA LYS A 76 -7.69 1.59 12.41
C LYS A 76 -6.68 0.93 11.49
N PHE A 77 -6.62 -0.40 11.50
CA PHE A 77 -5.72 -1.16 10.67
C PHE A 77 -6.38 -2.39 10.04
N SER A 78 -5.82 -2.86 8.93
CA SER A 78 -6.09 -4.16 8.33
C SER A 78 -4.79 -4.75 7.77
N ILE A 79 -4.72 -6.08 7.75
CA ILE A 79 -3.70 -6.79 6.98
C ILE A 79 -4.28 -7.18 5.62
N ALA A 80 -3.53 -6.90 4.56
CA ALA A 80 -3.90 -7.21 3.18
C ALA A 80 -2.76 -7.96 2.48
N TYR A 81 -3.07 -8.72 1.44
CA TYR A 81 -2.08 -9.41 0.61
C TYR A 81 -2.23 -8.87 -0.80
N ILE A 82 -1.79 -7.63 -1.01
CA ILE A 82 -2.08 -6.89 -2.24
C ILE A 82 -1.01 -7.23 -3.27
N ASP A 83 0.26 -7.05 -2.90
CA ASP A 83 1.40 -7.32 -3.78
C ASP A 83 1.49 -8.80 -4.16
N GLY A 84 2.20 -9.11 -5.25
CA GLY A 84 2.29 -10.46 -5.84
C GLY A 84 3.01 -11.52 -5.00
N ASP A 85 3.43 -11.21 -3.78
CA ASP A 85 4.19 -12.09 -2.89
C ASP A 85 3.43 -12.49 -1.62
N ASP A 86 4.11 -13.20 -0.72
CA ASP A 86 3.56 -13.68 0.54
C ASP A 86 3.72 -12.70 1.72
N VAL A 87 4.29 -11.52 1.46
CA VAL A 87 4.46 -10.49 2.50
C VAL A 87 3.18 -9.67 2.60
N PRO A 88 2.52 -9.62 3.76
CA PRO A 88 1.34 -8.80 3.92
C PRO A 88 1.67 -7.30 3.90
N ASP A 89 0.74 -6.52 3.37
CA ASP A 89 0.68 -5.07 3.45
C ASP A 89 -0.17 -4.65 4.67
N LEU A 90 0.26 -3.60 5.35
CA LEU A 90 -0.46 -2.94 6.44
C LEU A 90 -1.26 -1.77 5.88
N VAL A 91 -2.59 -1.87 5.94
CA VAL A 91 -3.49 -0.76 5.65
C VAL A 91 -3.79 -0.03 6.95
N LEU A 92 -3.55 1.27 6.99
CA LEU A 92 -3.82 2.16 8.11
C LEU A 92 -4.86 3.19 7.69
N GLN A 93 -5.78 3.55 8.59
CA GLN A 93 -6.73 4.62 8.36
C GLN A 93 -6.90 5.45 9.63
N ASP A 94 -6.82 6.76 9.47
CA ASP A 94 -7.29 7.75 10.41
C ASP A 94 -8.39 8.53 9.71
N ARG A 95 -9.63 8.49 10.22
CA ARG A 95 -10.78 9.14 9.58
C ARG A 95 -10.56 10.63 9.31
N LYS A 96 -9.68 11.26 10.09
CA LYS A 96 -9.42 12.68 10.05
C LYS A 96 -8.41 13.09 8.99
N TYR A 97 -7.43 12.24 8.71
CA TYR A 97 -6.33 12.59 7.81
C TYR A 97 -6.31 11.74 6.55
N GLY A 98 -6.92 10.55 6.55
CA GLY A 98 -6.96 9.65 5.40
C GLY A 98 -6.40 8.26 5.71
N TYR A 99 -5.87 7.62 4.68
CA TYR A 99 -5.40 6.24 4.78
C TYR A 99 -4.05 6.05 4.08
N GLY A 100 -3.31 5.01 4.50
CA GLY A 100 -2.08 4.59 3.84
C GLY A 100 -1.95 3.07 3.79
N VAL A 101 -1.40 2.58 2.69
CA VAL A 101 -1.04 1.19 2.44
C VAL A 101 0.47 1.10 2.52
N TRP A 102 0.98 0.33 3.47
CA TRP A 102 2.40 0.21 3.77
C TRP A 102 2.87 -1.22 3.61
N THR A 103 4.05 -1.42 3.06
CA THR A 103 4.75 -2.71 3.08
C THR A 103 6.01 -2.59 3.92
N TYR A 104 6.40 -3.67 4.61
CA TYR A 104 7.72 -3.80 5.23
C TYR A 104 8.55 -4.83 4.48
N LYS A 105 9.54 -4.36 3.70
CA LYS A 105 10.42 -5.19 2.88
C LYS A 105 11.85 -4.65 2.95
N ASN A 106 12.84 -5.54 2.88
CA ASN A 106 14.26 -5.18 2.92
C ASN A 106 14.61 -4.26 4.11
N GLY A 107 14.04 -4.53 5.28
CA GLY A 107 14.34 -3.78 6.50
C GLY A 107 13.62 -2.44 6.66
N SER A 108 12.85 -1.98 5.68
CA SER A 108 12.24 -0.64 5.67
C SER A 108 10.73 -0.66 5.41
N PHE A 109 10.04 0.34 5.95
CA PHE A 109 8.65 0.64 5.60
C PHE A 109 8.59 1.45 4.32
N ARG A 110 7.70 1.06 3.41
CA ARG A 110 7.41 1.81 2.18
C ARG A 110 5.91 2.03 2.05
N CYS A 111 5.53 3.28 1.79
CA CYS A 111 4.17 3.61 1.41
C CYS A 111 3.95 3.22 -0.06
N LEU A 112 2.96 2.37 -0.31
CA LEU A 112 2.55 1.94 -1.66
C LEU A 112 1.48 2.87 -2.24
N ARG A 113 0.58 3.34 -1.40
CA ARG A 113 -0.50 4.28 -1.73
C ARG A 113 -0.96 4.95 -0.44
N TRP A 114 -1.29 6.22 -0.51
CA TRP A 114 -1.95 6.95 0.55
C TRP A 114 -2.85 7.99 -0.08
N ASP A 115 -3.92 8.36 0.59
CA ASP A 115 -4.76 9.49 0.21
C ASP A 115 -5.36 10.11 1.48
N ASP A 116 -6.01 11.26 1.33
CA ASP A 116 -6.59 12.03 2.42
C ASP A 116 -7.94 11.47 2.92
N CYS A 117 -8.61 12.22 3.79
CA CYS A 117 -9.84 11.82 4.47
C CYS A 117 -11.04 11.60 3.53
N TYR A 118 -10.96 12.09 2.29
CA TYR A 118 -12.00 11.92 1.28
C TYR A 118 -11.96 10.57 0.58
N SER A 119 -10.94 9.76 0.85
CA SER A 119 -10.75 8.47 0.21
C SER A 119 -10.77 7.32 1.23
N GLU A 120 -11.37 6.21 0.82
CA GLU A 120 -11.56 5.04 1.67
C GLU A 120 -10.96 3.78 1.02
N PRO A 121 -10.10 3.03 1.73
CA PRO A 121 -9.62 1.74 1.25
C PRO A 121 -10.77 0.72 1.27
N VAL A 122 -11.14 0.17 0.11
CA VAL A 122 -12.31 -0.72 0.00
C VAL A 122 -11.92 -2.18 -0.07
N GLY A 123 -10.91 -2.49 -0.89
CA GLY A 123 -10.58 -3.88 -1.18
C GLY A 123 -9.35 -4.04 -2.05
N TYR A 124 -8.99 -5.29 -2.27
CA TYR A 124 -7.86 -5.67 -3.10
C TYR A 124 -8.10 -7.03 -3.76
N TYR A 125 -7.37 -7.31 -4.83
CA TYR A 125 -7.33 -8.63 -5.44
C TYR A 125 -6.07 -9.35 -4.95
N LYS A 126 -6.28 -10.40 -4.15
CA LYS A 126 -5.20 -11.09 -3.42
C LYS A 126 -4.07 -11.51 -4.37
N LYS A 127 -2.85 -11.05 -4.09
CA LYS A 127 -1.63 -11.33 -4.86
C LYS A 127 -1.67 -10.90 -6.34
N LYS A 128 -2.50 -9.90 -6.69
CA LYS A 128 -2.58 -9.37 -8.06
C LYS A 128 -1.99 -7.97 -8.20
N GLY A 129 -1.54 -7.36 -7.12
CA GLY A 129 -1.11 -5.97 -7.07
C GLY A 129 -2.24 -5.00 -7.37
N ILE A 130 -3.52 -5.40 -7.30
CA ILE A 130 -4.65 -4.51 -7.60
C ILE A 130 -5.35 -4.14 -6.30
N PHE A 131 -5.38 -2.84 -6.02
CA PHE A 131 -6.04 -2.22 -4.88
C PHE A 131 -7.20 -1.33 -5.38
N ARG A 132 -8.28 -1.27 -4.61
CA ARG A 132 -9.44 -0.43 -4.89
C ARG A 132 -9.74 0.48 -3.71
N GLU A 133 -9.90 1.75 -4.00
CA GLU A 133 -10.48 2.73 -3.10
C GLU A 133 -11.80 3.28 -3.63
N ASN A 134 -12.50 3.97 -2.75
CA ASN A 134 -13.50 4.95 -3.11
C ASN A 134 -12.95 6.34 -2.80
N SER A 135 -13.30 7.33 -3.61
CA SER A 135 -13.00 8.74 -3.33
C SER A 135 -14.28 9.56 -3.44
N TYR A 136 -14.52 10.43 -2.45
CA TYR A 136 -15.67 11.31 -2.33
C TYR A 136 -15.16 12.76 -2.27
N THR A 137 -15.26 13.51 -3.35
CA THR A 137 -15.01 14.97 -3.28
C THR A 137 -16.35 15.69 -3.38
N GLU A 138 -16.61 16.69 -2.54
CA GLU A 138 -17.82 17.51 -2.68
C GLU A 138 -17.84 18.19 -4.06
N GLY A 139 -18.97 18.13 -4.77
CA GLY A 139 -19.06 18.57 -6.17
C GLY A 139 -18.41 17.65 -7.22
N SER A 140 -17.82 16.53 -6.81
CA SER A 140 -17.20 15.53 -7.69
C SER A 140 -17.95 14.19 -7.61
N PRO A 141 -18.06 13.43 -8.71
CA PRO A 141 -18.65 12.11 -8.65
C PRO A 141 -17.86 11.20 -7.70
N PHE A 142 -18.58 10.37 -6.96
CA PHE A 142 -17.98 9.29 -6.18
C PHE A 142 -17.21 8.36 -7.12
N ASN A 143 -15.90 8.23 -6.92
CA ASN A 143 -15.05 7.46 -7.81
C ASN A 143 -14.70 6.12 -7.17
N ARG A 144 -14.89 5.02 -7.91
CA ARG A 144 -14.27 3.73 -7.59
C ARG A 144 -13.00 3.62 -8.38
N ILE A 145 -11.86 3.76 -7.73
CA ILE A 145 -10.56 3.86 -8.39
C ILE A 145 -9.77 2.59 -8.16
N TYR A 146 -9.15 2.07 -9.22
CA TYR A 146 -8.34 0.85 -9.19
C TYR A 146 -6.88 1.21 -9.47
N TYR A 147 -6.01 0.85 -8.52
CA TYR A 147 -4.58 1.06 -8.61
C TYR A 147 -3.84 -0.26 -8.80
N LYS A 148 -2.81 -0.23 -9.63
CA LYS A 148 -1.74 -1.21 -9.60
C LYS A 148 -0.70 -0.77 -8.59
N LEU A 149 -0.60 -1.49 -7.47
CA LEU A 149 0.43 -1.37 -6.46
C LEU A 149 1.50 -2.43 -6.74
N GLN A 150 2.76 -2.02 -6.71
CA GLN A 150 3.90 -2.94 -6.81
C GLN A 150 5.05 -2.36 -5.98
N THR A 151 5.65 -3.17 -5.10
CA THR A 151 6.86 -2.77 -4.39
C THR A 151 7.93 -2.36 -5.41
N GLY A 152 8.65 -1.27 -5.15
CA GLY A 152 9.64 -0.75 -6.09
C GLY A 152 9.09 0.34 -7.01
N LYS A 153 7.79 0.36 -7.29
CA LYS A 153 7.18 1.28 -8.28
C LYS A 153 6.22 2.29 -7.64
N ASN A 154 5.95 3.35 -8.38
CA ASN A 154 4.88 4.29 -8.03
C ASN A 154 3.52 3.62 -8.31
N PRO A 155 2.49 3.90 -7.49
CA PRO A 155 1.14 3.44 -7.77
C PRO A 155 0.68 4.01 -9.11
N ALA A 156 0.03 3.17 -9.91
CA ALA A 156 -0.55 3.57 -11.18
C ALA A 156 -2.05 3.33 -11.16
N GLU A 157 -2.83 4.39 -11.36
CA GLU A 157 -4.26 4.23 -11.65
C GLU A 157 -4.42 3.51 -12.99
N ILE A 158 -5.15 2.40 -12.99
CA ILE A 158 -5.39 1.60 -14.20
C ILE A 158 -6.76 1.87 -14.80
N GLN A 159 -7.75 2.20 -13.97
CA GLN A 159 -9.13 2.47 -14.36
C GLN A 159 -9.92 3.03 -13.18
N TYR A 160 -11.00 3.76 -13.49
CA TYR A 160 -11.95 4.24 -12.49
C TYR A 160 -13.38 4.22 -13.01
N GLN A 161 -14.33 4.18 -12.08
CA GLN A 161 -15.76 4.34 -12.35
C GLN A 161 -16.25 5.59 -11.63
N GLN A 162 -16.80 6.55 -12.37
CA GLN A 162 -17.52 7.68 -11.80
C GLN A 162 -18.94 7.22 -11.48
N CYS A 163 -19.35 7.27 -10.21
CA CYS A 163 -20.69 6.92 -9.77
C CYS A 163 -21.38 8.11 -9.09
N ASN A 164 -22.70 8.09 -9.12
CA ASN A 164 -23.55 9.15 -8.60
C ASN A 164 -23.59 9.13 -7.07
N ASN A 165 -23.54 10.31 -6.44
CA ASN A 165 -23.91 10.48 -5.03
C ASN A 165 -24.79 11.73 -4.76
N GLY A 166 -25.48 12.23 -5.78
CA GLY A 166 -26.26 13.46 -5.72
C GLY A 166 -25.56 14.59 -6.47
N GLU A 167 -26.26 15.10 -7.49
CA GLU A 167 -26.10 16.42 -8.10
C GLU A 167 -25.12 16.70 -9.29
N TYR A 168 -25.75 17.30 -10.31
CA TYR A 168 -25.34 18.19 -11.42
C TYR A 168 -24.65 17.76 -12.73
N ARG A 169 -23.94 16.63 -12.91
CA ARG A 169 -23.37 16.31 -14.25
C ARG A 169 -23.39 14.83 -14.65
N VAL A 170 -24.54 14.37 -15.15
CA VAL A 170 -24.78 13.01 -15.67
C VAL A 170 -23.83 12.63 -16.81
N GLU A 171 -23.39 13.62 -17.58
CA GLU A 171 -22.53 13.47 -18.75
C GLU A 171 -21.16 12.82 -18.45
N ASN A 172 -20.65 12.99 -17.23
CA ASN A 172 -19.38 12.42 -16.78
C ASN A 172 -19.53 11.01 -16.19
N TRP A 173 -20.73 10.45 -16.11
CA TRP A 173 -20.87 9.10 -15.55
C TRP A 173 -20.34 8.05 -16.50
N GLY A 174 -19.53 7.13 -15.98
CA GLY A 174 -19.03 6.08 -16.83
C GLY A 174 -17.91 5.28 -16.26
N PHE A 175 -17.43 4.40 -17.12
CA PHE A 175 -16.30 3.55 -16.86
C PHE A 175 -15.13 4.08 -17.68
N TYR A 176 -13.97 4.21 -17.06
CA TYR A 176 -12.80 4.80 -17.67
C TYR A 176 -11.62 3.87 -17.53
N VAL A 177 -10.87 3.70 -18.61
CA VAL A 177 -9.55 3.04 -18.62
C VAL A 177 -8.53 4.10 -18.98
N GLY A 178 -7.69 4.49 -18.01
CA GLY A 178 -6.98 5.76 -18.07
C GLY A 178 -7.96 6.92 -18.28
N ARG A 179 -7.71 7.79 -19.25
CA ARG A 179 -8.58 8.93 -19.57
C ARG A 179 -9.71 8.62 -20.57
N LYS A 180 -9.80 7.37 -21.06
CA LYS A 180 -10.76 6.99 -22.09
C LYS A 180 -12.04 6.42 -21.48
N ARG A 181 -13.19 7.03 -21.77
CA ARG A 181 -14.51 6.46 -21.46
C ARG A 181 -14.75 5.19 -22.29
N VAL A 182 -15.24 4.15 -21.64
CA VAL A 182 -15.49 2.83 -22.22
C VAL A 182 -16.83 2.29 -21.70
N SER A 183 -17.32 1.21 -22.34
CA SER A 183 -18.46 0.47 -21.82
C SER A 183 -18.10 -0.28 -20.52
N SER A 184 -19.11 -0.62 -19.72
CA SER A 184 -18.95 -1.46 -18.52
C SER A 184 -18.27 -2.79 -18.85
N SER A 185 -18.68 -3.44 -19.94
CA SER A 185 -18.09 -4.71 -20.41
C SER A 185 -16.60 -4.55 -20.72
N ALA A 186 -16.21 -3.49 -21.44
CA ALA A 186 -14.80 -3.21 -21.74
C ALA A 186 -13.99 -2.92 -20.47
N PHE A 187 -14.56 -2.21 -19.50
CA PHE A 187 -13.94 -1.93 -18.21
C PHE A 187 -13.67 -3.21 -17.40
N TYR A 188 -14.66 -4.10 -17.27
CA TYR A 188 -14.48 -5.36 -16.56
C TYR A 188 -13.58 -6.33 -17.32
N LYS A 189 -13.62 -6.33 -18.67
CA LYS A 189 -12.66 -7.06 -19.50
C LYS A 189 -11.24 -6.56 -19.28
N ASN A 190 -11.04 -5.25 -19.15
CA ASN A 190 -9.73 -4.67 -18.84
C ASN A 190 -9.25 -5.09 -17.45
N LEU A 191 -10.10 -4.97 -16.43
CA LEU A 191 -9.78 -5.40 -15.06
C LEU A 191 -9.38 -6.88 -15.01
N LYS A 192 -10.12 -7.73 -15.74
CA LYS A 192 -9.86 -9.17 -15.83
C LYS A 192 -8.46 -9.49 -16.37
N LYS A 193 -7.84 -8.63 -17.19
CA LYS A 193 -6.44 -8.79 -17.63
C LYS A 193 -5.45 -8.74 -16.46
N TYR A 194 -5.75 -7.97 -15.42
CA TYR A 194 -4.90 -7.85 -14.24
C TYR A 194 -5.24 -8.90 -13.17
N VAL A 195 -6.53 -9.18 -12.97
CA VAL A 195 -6.98 -9.99 -11.82
C VAL A 195 -7.33 -11.43 -12.16
N GLY A 196 -7.48 -11.77 -13.45
CA GLY A 196 -7.96 -13.09 -13.88
C GLY A 196 -9.33 -13.41 -13.28
N ASN A 197 -9.46 -14.60 -12.67
CA ASN A 197 -10.68 -15.02 -11.98
C ASN A 197 -10.65 -14.74 -10.47
N THR A 198 -9.64 -14.03 -9.96
CA THR A 198 -9.54 -13.69 -8.54
C THR A 198 -10.68 -12.74 -8.15
N LYS A 199 -11.42 -13.10 -7.10
CA LYS A 199 -12.45 -12.22 -6.51
C LYS A 199 -11.78 -11.14 -5.65
N MET A 200 -12.42 -9.98 -5.57
CA MET A 200 -11.98 -8.92 -4.68
C MET A 200 -12.18 -9.34 -3.22
N THR A 201 -11.13 -9.19 -2.42
CA THR A 201 -11.17 -9.28 -0.96
C THR A 201 -11.50 -7.91 -0.40
N ARG A 202 -12.53 -7.83 0.47
CA ARG A 202 -12.88 -6.59 1.17
C ARG A 202 -11.88 -6.31 2.28
N ILE A 203 -11.50 -5.05 2.44
CA ILE A 203 -10.71 -4.58 3.58
C ILE A 203 -11.67 -4.31 4.75
N TYR A 204 -11.37 -4.88 5.91
CA TYR A 204 -12.12 -4.65 7.14
C TYR A 204 -11.21 -3.92 8.13
N MET A 205 -11.53 -2.66 8.40
CA MET A 205 -10.72 -1.82 9.27
C MET A 205 -11.02 -2.13 10.75
N HIS A 206 -10.01 -2.61 11.47
CA HIS A 206 -10.09 -2.97 12.87
C HIS A 206 -9.54 -1.86 13.76
N ASN A 207 -10.19 -1.59 14.89
CA ASN A 207 -9.67 -0.65 15.88
C ASN A 207 -8.29 -1.11 16.38
N ASN A 208 -7.34 -0.18 16.56
CA ASN A 208 -6.01 -0.49 17.07
C ASN A 208 -5.99 -0.74 18.59
N ILE A 209 -6.61 -1.84 19.00
CA ILE A 209 -6.64 -2.34 20.37
C ILE A 209 -5.85 -3.64 20.50
N TRP A 210 -5.44 -3.98 21.73
CA TRP A 210 -4.63 -5.17 22.00
C TRP A 210 -5.25 -6.47 21.45
N ALA A 211 -6.55 -6.65 21.63
CA ALA A 211 -7.27 -7.85 21.16
C ALA A 211 -7.16 -8.02 19.64
N ASN A 212 -7.40 -6.95 18.87
CA ASN A 212 -7.30 -6.99 17.41
C ASN A 212 -5.85 -7.20 16.96
N ARG A 213 -4.87 -6.52 17.58
CA ARG A 213 -3.46 -6.74 17.26
C ARG A 213 -3.05 -8.20 17.44
N ASN A 214 -3.49 -8.84 18.51
CA ASN A 214 -3.19 -10.25 18.75
C ASN A 214 -3.88 -11.19 17.77
N LYS A 215 -5.12 -10.88 17.37
CA LYS A 215 -5.88 -11.72 16.44
C LYS A 215 -5.32 -11.69 15.01
N TYR A 216 -4.82 -10.54 14.55
CA TYR A 216 -4.49 -10.32 13.14
C TYR A 216 -3.00 -10.23 12.83
N LEU A 217 -2.13 -10.12 13.84
CA LEU A 217 -0.67 -9.93 13.66
C LEU A 217 0.18 -11.02 14.31
N ARG A 218 -0.42 -11.99 14.99
CA ARG A 218 0.28 -13.12 15.62
C ARG A 218 -0.08 -14.42 14.93
#